data_AF-A0A3S0ES97-F1
#
_entry.id   AF-A0A3S0ES97-F1
#
_cell.length_a   1.000
_cell.length_b   1.000
_cell.length_c   1.000
_cell.angle_alpha   90.00
_cell.angle_beta   90.00
_cell.angle_gamma   90.00
#
_symmetry.space_group_name_H-M   'P 1'
#
loop_
_entity.id
_entity.type
_entity.pdbx_description
1 polymer ?
#
loop_
_entity_poly.entity_id
_entity_poly.type
_entity_poly.pdbx_seq_one_letter_code
_entity_poly.pdbx_strand_id
1 'polypeptide(L)' 'TGSQPFVTDGGHFILDASFGRIPDTRALSNALFAIPGVVEHGLFIGLTSTAIIAGGDGIETVHAA' A
#
# COMPACT_ATOMS: atom_id res chain seq x y z
N THR A 1 -5.28 -8.40 -23.79
CA THR A 1 -5.27 -9.78 -23.26
C THR A 1 -5.85 -9.85 -21.85
N GLY A 2 -6.89 -9.05 -21.54
CA GLY A 2 -7.30 -8.72 -20.17
C GLY A 2 -8.58 -9.41 -19.70
N SER A 3 -8.64 -10.73 -19.73
CA SER A 3 -9.81 -11.50 -19.24
C SER A 3 -9.53 -12.34 -18.00
N GLN A 4 -8.30 -12.32 -17.45
CA GLN A 4 -7.96 -13.07 -16.25
C GLN A 4 -7.48 -12.15 -15.13
N PRO A 5 -7.88 -12.41 -13.87
CA PRO A 5 -7.37 -11.68 -12.71
C PRO A 5 -5.84 -11.77 -12.64
N PHE A 6 -5.20 -10.71 -12.18
CA PHE A 6 -3.79 -10.76 -11.84
C PHE A 6 -3.57 -11.69 -10.65
N VAL A 7 -2.52 -12.51 -10.71
CA VAL A 7 -2.13 -13.44 -9.66
C VAL A 7 -0.72 -13.09 -9.22
N THR A 8 -0.55 -12.83 -7.92
CA THR A 8 0.75 -12.59 -7.29
C THR A 8 1.61 -13.85 -7.31
N ASP A 9 2.91 -13.72 -7.07
CA ASP A 9 3.82 -14.87 -6.90
C ASP A 9 3.38 -15.82 -5.77
N GLY A 10 2.66 -15.29 -4.76
CA GLY A 10 2.06 -16.08 -3.69
C GLY A 10 0.73 -16.76 -4.04
N GLY A 11 0.24 -16.61 -5.28
CA GLY A 11 -1.02 -17.23 -5.72
C GLY A 11 -2.29 -16.47 -5.33
N HIS A 12 -2.17 -15.25 -4.81
CA HIS A 12 -3.31 -14.41 -4.40
C HIS A 12 -3.73 -13.41 -5.47
N PHE A 13 -4.99 -12.99 -5.43
CA PHE A 13 -5.48 -11.86 -6.23
C PHE A 13 -5.17 -10.52 -5.56
N ILE A 14 -5.13 -9.47 -6.37
CA ILE A 14 -5.07 -8.08 -5.90
C ILE A 14 -6.43 -7.43 -6.16
N LEU A 15 -6.95 -6.73 -5.16
CA LEU A 15 -8.12 -5.88 -5.27
C LEU A 15 -7.73 -4.42 -5.00
N ASP A 16 -7.77 -3.59 -6.04
CA ASP A 16 -7.53 -2.15 -5.92
C ASP A 16 -8.76 -1.44 -5.34
N ALA A 17 -8.70 -1.08 -4.06
CA ALA A 17 -9.79 -0.41 -3.37
C ALA A 17 -9.66 1.12 -3.48
N SER A 18 -10.53 1.73 -4.30
CA SER A 18 -10.56 3.18 -4.47
C SER A 18 -11.32 3.88 -3.34
N PHE A 19 -10.65 4.11 -2.21
CA PHE A 19 -11.22 4.82 -1.05
C PHE A 19 -11.18 6.35 -1.17
N GLY A 20 -10.46 6.89 -2.15
CA GLY A 20 -10.18 8.32 -2.27
C GLY A 20 -9.22 8.79 -1.19
N ARG A 21 -9.72 9.20 -0.02
CA ARG A 21 -8.89 9.64 1.12
C ARG A 21 -8.97 8.64 2.26
N ILE A 22 -7.83 8.35 2.87
CA ILE A 22 -7.71 7.46 4.03
C ILE A 22 -7.21 8.32 5.22
N PRO A 23 -8.11 8.84 6.07
CA PRO A 23 -7.72 9.73 7.17
C PRO A 23 -7.04 8.99 8.33
N ASP A 24 -7.35 7.72 8.53
CA ASP A 24 -6.73 6.86 9.54
C ASP A 24 -6.29 5.53 8.91
N THR A 25 -4.99 5.45 8.60
CA THR A 25 -4.39 4.28 7.96
C THR A 25 -4.28 3.09 8.91
N ARG A 26 -4.10 3.31 10.22
CA ARG A 26 -3.99 2.22 11.21
C ARG A 26 -5.34 1.57 11.45
N ALA A 27 -6.40 2.36 11.58
CA ALA A 27 -7.76 1.82 11.72
C ALA A 27 -8.15 1.00 10.49
N LEU A 28 -7.87 1.51 9.28
CA LEU A 28 -8.14 0.78 8.04
C LEU A 28 -7.34 -0.51 7.96
N SER A 29 -6.05 -0.47 8.29
CA SER A 29 -5.18 -1.66 8.33
C SER A 29 -5.76 -2.75 9.22
N ASN A 30 -6.09 -2.41 10.47
CA ASN A 30 -6.70 -3.35 11.43
C ASN A 30 -8.03 -3.92 10.92
N ALA A 31 -8.86 -3.06 10.32
CA ALA A 31 -10.15 -3.49 9.78
C ALA A 31 -10.00 -4.47 8.60
N LEU A 32 -9.03 -4.23 7.70
CA LEU A 32 -8.73 -5.13 6.59
C LEU A 32 -8.21 -6.49 7.07
N PHE A 33 -7.29 -6.50 8.02
CA PHE A 33 -6.77 -7.76 8.61
C PHE A 33 -7.84 -8.59 9.33
N ALA A 34 -8.89 -7.95 9.85
CA ALA A 34 -9.99 -8.65 10.49
C ALA A 34 -10.90 -9.43 9.51
N ILE A 35 -10.76 -9.23 8.20
CA ILE A 35 -11.56 -9.88 7.16
C ILE A 35 -10.90 -11.20 6.76
N PRO A 36 -11.52 -12.37 7.00
CA PRO A 36 -11.00 -13.64 6.50
C PRO A 36 -10.89 -13.62 4.98
N GLY A 37 -9.72 -14.02 4.46
CA GLY A 37 -9.41 -13.99 3.04
C GLY A 37 -8.60 -12.77 2.60
N VAL A 38 -8.50 -11.71 3.42
CA VAL A 38 -7.46 -10.70 3.24
C VAL A 38 -6.14 -11.31 3.71
N VAL A 39 -5.22 -11.47 2.78
CA VAL A 39 -3.87 -11.96 3.08
C VAL A 39 -3.01 -10.83 3.59
N GLU A 40 -2.99 -9.72 2.85
CA GLU A 40 -2.32 -8.48 3.24
C GLU A 40 -2.87 -7.27 2.43
N HIS A 41 -2.44 -6.07 2.79
CA HIS A 41 -2.75 -4.80 2.12
C HIS A 41 -1.49 -3.95 1.84
N GLY A 42 -1.61 -2.98 0.94
CA GLY A 42 -0.50 -2.10 0.53
C GLY A 42 -0.17 -0.93 1.47
N LEU A 43 -0.67 -0.89 2.71
CA LEU A 43 -0.38 0.19 3.66
C LEU A 43 0.92 -0.08 4.44
N PHE A 44 1.99 0.63 4.09
CA PHE A 44 3.29 0.53 4.79
C PHE A 44 3.38 1.57 5.93
N ILE A 45 2.86 1.23 7.10
CA ILE A 45 2.70 2.18 8.22
C ILE A 45 3.89 2.10 9.18
N GLY A 46 4.67 3.19 9.29
CA GLY A 46 5.78 3.29 10.24
C GLY A 46 6.99 2.41 9.93
N LEU A 47 7.12 1.96 8.67
CA LEU A 47 8.19 1.07 8.23
C LEU A 47 9.36 1.83 7.59
N THR A 48 9.07 2.92 6.86
CA THR A 48 10.08 3.67 6.12
C THR A 48 10.82 4.64 7.02
N SER A 49 12.15 4.57 7.05
CA SER A 49 13.01 5.51 7.77
C SER A 49 13.52 6.66 6.90
N THR A 50 13.64 6.46 5.58
CA THR A 50 14.15 7.44 4.62
C THR A 50 13.43 7.29 3.28
N ALA A 51 13.05 8.40 2.67
CA ALA A 51 12.50 8.48 1.32
C ALA A 51 13.40 9.36 0.45
N ILE A 52 13.80 8.86 -0.72
CA ILE A 52 14.54 9.62 -1.73
C ILE A 52 13.54 10.04 -2.81
N ILE A 53 13.35 11.34 -2.99
CA ILE A 53 12.33 11.93 -3.84
C ILE A 53 13.00 12.65 -5.00
N ALA A 54 12.71 12.22 -6.24
CA ALA A 54 13.15 12.91 -7.45
C ALA A 54 12.03 13.85 -7.94
N GLY A 55 12.28 15.15 -7.93
CA GLY A 55 11.39 16.20 -8.39
C GLY A 55 12.00 17.05 -9.51
N GLY A 56 11.27 18.07 -9.97
CA GLY A 56 11.73 18.98 -11.02
C GLY A 56 13.00 19.75 -10.66
N ASP A 57 13.22 20.00 -9.37
CA ASP A 57 14.36 20.75 -8.85
C ASP A 57 15.57 19.84 -8.47
N GLY A 58 15.46 18.52 -8.67
CA GLY A 58 16.50 17.55 -8.35
C GLY A 58 16.06 16.48 -7.36
N ILE A 59 17.02 15.96 -6.59
CA ILE A 59 16.80 14.85 -5.64
C ILE A 59 16.83 15.39 -4.21
N GLU A 60 15.83 15.03 -3.42
CA GLU A 60 15.72 15.31 -2.00
C GLU A 60 15.69 14.00 -1.19
N THR A 61 16.30 14.00 -0.01
CA THR A 61 16.21 12.90 0.95
C THR A 61 15.42 13.36 2.17
N VAL A 62 14.29 12.73 2.43
CA VAL A 62 13.42 12.98 3.60
C VAL A 62 13.59 11.84 4.60
N HIS A 63 13.83 12.17 5.86
CA HIS A 63 13.90 11.19 6.94
C HIS A 63 12.58 11.16 7.73
N ALA A 64 12.16 9.96 8.15
CA ALA A 64 11.05 9.83 9.08
C ALA A 64 11.42 10.44 10.43
N ALA A 65 10.43 11.07 11.08
CA ALA A 65 10.56 11.65 12.41
C ALA A 65 10.69 10.59 13.51
#